data_AF-A0A0N4XH21-F1
#
_entry.id   AF-A0A0N4XH21-F1
#
_cell.length_a   1.000
_cell.length_b   1.000
_cell.length_c   1.000
_cell.angle_alpha   90.00
_cell.angle_beta   90.00
_cell.angle_gamma   90.00
#
_symmetry.space_group_name_H-M   'P 1'
#
loop_
_entity.id
_entity.type
_entity.pdbx_description
1 polymer ?
#
loop_
_entity_poly.entity_id
_entity_poly.type
_entity_poly.pdbx_seq_one_letter_code
_entity_poly.pdbx_strand_id
1 'polypeptide(L)'
;LFQIAKQEEARLDAQRSRLGKDGIKRCGKHIEEAIKENTAKKPGADILDQLIVKNLEAFHRFPVEAKSNREGSATSQPVAKFLEQFPFPATVHNCPTKFVELFLLFDTSALKRELRAWLNLYTELLFESPAMIDGEVKSAEEVAKLYTKDLVDHSIGVGISSHFEKFLQLRIVVDAETGYQNLAKWAQIFTTGLVFDVKRVKQSAKKLASEAAERKRDGCSVASTALCTMVYQQNTNGHMYDEIVLEKVHEKIARECESRPNEVLRTLEELRSSIFAHGVNAHVLCNIDLIDDKYVDARQWDFVEKSFGKAEKFTVHPFSILIMYLYQVPAF
;
A
#
# COMPACT_ATOMS: atom_id res chain seq x y z
N LEU A 1 -25.18 11.16 21.37
CA LEU A 1 -24.48 10.76 22.62
C LEU A 1 -25.33 10.99 23.88
N PHE A 2 -25.77 12.22 24.18
CA PHE A 2 -26.57 12.50 25.39
C PHE A 2 -27.89 11.71 25.50
N GLN A 3 -28.64 11.57 24.40
CA GLN A 3 -29.88 10.79 24.40
C GLN A 3 -29.66 9.29 24.60
N ILE A 4 -28.58 8.75 24.02
CA ILE A 4 -28.18 7.34 24.19
C ILE A 4 -27.75 7.09 25.63
N ALA A 5 -26.97 8.00 26.22
CA ALA A 5 -26.55 7.90 27.62
C ALA A 5 -27.76 7.88 28.58
N LYS A 6 -28.75 8.75 28.35
CA LYS A 6 -29.99 8.76 29.14
C LYS A 6 -30.83 7.50 28.98
N GLN A 7 -30.93 6.99 27.75
CA GLN A 7 -31.63 5.73 27.49
C GLN A 7 -30.93 4.55 28.18
N GLU A 8 -29.60 4.53 28.17
CA GLU A 8 -28.82 3.50 28.84
C GLU A 8 -28.93 3.58 30.37
N GLU A 9 -28.89 4.79 30.93
CA GLU A 9 -29.12 5.02 32.37
C GLU A 9 -30.50 4.52 32.80
N ALA A 10 -31.56 4.91 32.05
CA ALA A 10 -32.92 4.43 32.31
C ALA A 10 -33.04 2.90 32.18
N ARG A 11 -32.35 2.30 31.19
CA ARG A 11 -32.30 0.84 31.00
C ARG A 11 -31.63 0.15 32.20
N LEU A 12 -30.51 0.70 32.69
CA LEU A 12 -29.78 0.18 33.84
C LEU A 12 -30.60 0.29 35.13
N ASP A 13 -31.30 1.39 35.34
CA ASP A 13 -32.15 1.57 36.54
C ASP A 13 -33.36 0.65 36.53
N ALA A 14 -34.04 0.52 35.38
CA ALA A 14 -35.12 -0.47 35.23
C ALA A 14 -34.62 -1.90 35.48
N GLN A 15 -33.41 -2.23 35.01
CA GLN A 15 -32.79 -3.53 35.24
C GLN A 15 -32.47 -3.76 36.72
N ARG A 16 -31.92 -2.75 37.43
CA ARG A 16 -31.64 -2.81 38.86
C ARG A 16 -32.90 -3.01 39.69
N SER A 17 -33.96 -2.24 39.39
CA SER A 17 -35.25 -2.38 40.09
C SER A 17 -35.87 -3.75 39.88
N ARG A 18 -35.82 -4.29 38.66
CA ARG A 18 -36.33 -5.64 38.35
C ARG A 18 -35.56 -6.75 39.06
N LEU A 19 -34.23 -6.62 39.19
CA LEU A 19 -33.38 -7.65 39.81
C LEU A 19 -33.41 -7.59 41.34
N GLY A 20 -33.56 -6.40 41.92
CA GLY A 20 -33.46 -6.20 43.37
C GLY A 20 -32.08 -6.59 43.93
N LYS A 21 -31.93 -6.51 45.26
CA LYS A 21 -30.65 -6.79 45.93
C LYS A 21 -30.16 -8.22 45.69
N ASP A 22 -31.05 -9.21 45.79
CA ASP A 22 -30.69 -10.62 45.66
C ASP A 22 -30.38 -11.02 44.20
N GLY A 23 -31.11 -10.47 43.23
CA GLY A 23 -30.83 -10.71 41.82
C GLY A 23 -29.48 -10.13 41.40
N ILE A 24 -29.16 -8.91 41.85
CA ILE A 24 -27.84 -8.30 41.60
C ILE A 24 -26.73 -9.15 42.22
N LYS A 25 -26.89 -9.64 43.45
CA LYS A 25 -25.92 -10.53 44.10
C LYS A 25 -25.70 -11.83 43.33
N ARG A 26 -26.78 -12.44 42.79
CA ARG A 26 -26.68 -13.63 41.93
C ARG A 26 -25.94 -13.35 40.62
N CYS A 27 -26.22 -12.22 39.96
CA CYS A 27 -25.48 -11.81 38.76
C CYS A 27 -23.99 -11.61 39.04
N GLY A 28 -23.64 -10.98 40.17
CA GLY A 28 -22.25 -10.83 40.60
C GLY A 28 -21.54 -12.17 40.76
N LYS A 29 -22.16 -13.11 41.48
CA LYS A 29 -21.63 -14.48 41.64
C LYS A 29 -21.43 -15.20 40.32
N HIS A 30 -22.37 -15.06 39.38
CA HIS A 30 -22.26 -15.67 38.05
C HIS A 30 -21.10 -15.07 37.23
N ILE A 31 -20.88 -13.75 37.30
CA ILE A 31 -19.73 -13.10 36.65
C ILE A 31 -18.41 -13.58 37.27
N GLU A 32 -18.33 -13.64 38.60
CA GLU A 32 -17.14 -14.15 39.30
C GLU A 32 -16.82 -15.61 38.95
N GLU A 33 -17.85 -16.46 38.90
CA GLU A 33 -17.75 -17.85 38.47
C GLU A 33 -17.27 -17.95 37.02
N ALA A 34 -17.83 -17.16 36.10
CA ALA A 34 -17.41 -17.13 34.70
C ALA A 34 -15.96 -16.62 34.53
N ILE A 35 -15.55 -15.58 35.25
CA ILE A 35 -14.16 -15.08 35.24
C ILE A 35 -13.22 -16.16 35.76
N LYS A 36 -13.57 -16.80 36.88
CA LYS A 36 -12.77 -17.88 37.47
C LYS A 36 -12.65 -19.07 36.50
N GLU A 37 -13.74 -19.47 35.88
CA GLU A 37 -13.78 -20.56 34.90
C GLU A 37 -12.90 -20.25 33.69
N ASN A 38 -13.07 -19.08 33.07
CA ASN A 38 -12.26 -18.66 31.92
C ASN A 38 -10.76 -18.51 32.26
N THR A 39 -10.45 -18.04 33.47
CA THR A 39 -9.05 -17.86 33.91
C THR A 39 -8.39 -19.18 34.28
N ALA A 40 -9.14 -20.12 34.86
CA ALA A 40 -8.63 -21.42 35.30
C ALA A 40 -8.55 -22.45 34.16
N LYS A 41 -9.46 -22.40 33.17
CA LYS A 41 -9.48 -23.30 32.01
C LYS A 41 -8.48 -22.92 30.92
N LYS A 42 -7.23 -22.65 31.31
CA LYS A 42 -6.15 -22.60 30.32
C LYS A 42 -5.88 -24.04 29.84
N PRO A 43 -5.80 -24.30 28.53
CA PRO A 43 -5.42 -25.61 28.03
C PRO A 43 -4.10 -26.04 28.67
N GLY A 44 -4.04 -27.29 29.13
CA GLY A 44 -2.80 -27.86 29.64
C GLY A 44 -1.73 -27.94 28.55
N ALA A 45 -0.47 -28.05 28.96
CA ALA A 45 0.65 -28.17 28.01
C ALA A 45 0.50 -29.38 27.08
N ASP A 46 -0.16 -30.44 27.53
CA ASP A 46 -0.51 -31.64 26.76
C ASP A 46 -1.50 -31.37 25.62
N ILE A 47 -2.53 -30.54 25.86
CA ILE A 47 -3.48 -30.12 24.82
C ILE A 47 -2.79 -29.17 23.84
N LEU A 48 -1.99 -28.22 24.35
CA LEU A 48 -1.23 -27.32 23.50
C LEU A 48 -0.23 -28.10 22.62
N ASP A 49 0.45 -29.12 23.17
CA ASP A 49 1.40 -29.96 22.43
C ASP A 49 0.73 -30.78 21.32
N GLN A 50 -0.53 -31.18 21.50
CA GLN A 50 -1.36 -31.81 20.46
C GLN A 50 -1.80 -30.84 19.36
N LEU A 51 -1.93 -29.54 19.68
CA LEU A 51 -2.29 -28.49 18.73
C LEU A 51 -1.08 -27.90 18.00
N ILE A 52 0.13 -28.10 18.54
CA ILE A 52 1.36 -27.68 17.87
C ILE A 52 1.53 -28.50 16.60
N VAL A 53 1.53 -27.82 15.46
CA VAL A 53 1.97 -28.39 14.19
C VAL A 53 3.47 -28.61 14.26
N LYS A 54 3.89 -29.85 14.55
CA LYS A 54 5.32 -30.23 14.64
C LYS A 54 5.98 -30.44 13.28
N ASN A 55 5.17 -30.71 12.25
CA ASN A 55 5.63 -30.87 10.86
C ASN A 55 5.69 -29.52 10.13
N LEU A 56 6.42 -28.54 10.66
CA LEU A 56 6.71 -27.28 9.95
C LEU A 56 7.77 -27.48 8.84
N GLU A 57 8.47 -28.61 8.81
CA GLU A 57 9.58 -28.82 7.87
C GLU A 57 9.13 -29.23 6.47
N ALA A 58 7.84 -29.51 6.27
CA ALA A 58 7.26 -29.93 4.99
C ALA A 58 6.55 -28.78 4.24
N PHE A 59 6.96 -27.52 4.42
CA PHE A 59 6.47 -26.47 3.52
C PHE A 59 6.92 -26.78 2.09
N HIS A 60 5.99 -26.66 1.13
CA HIS A 60 6.32 -26.64 -0.28
C HIS A 60 7.23 -25.45 -0.56
N ARG A 61 8.54 -25.67 -0.49
CA ARG A 61 9.54 -24.70 -0.89
C ARG A 61 9.66 -24.74 -2.41
N PHE A 62 9.62 -23.58 -3.02
CA PHE A 62 9.97 -23.43 -4.42
C PHE A 62 11.29 -22.65 -4.52
N PRO A 63 12.13 -22.98 -5.51
CA PRO A 63 13.33 -22.20 -5.76
C PRO A 63 12.94 -20.78 -6.19
N VAL A 64 13.68 -19.79 -5.68
CA VAL A 64 13.62 -18.41 -6.14
C VAL A 64 15.02 -18.01 -6.58
N GLU A 65 15.19 -17.70 -7.86
CA GLU A 65 16.44 -17.16 -8.38
C GLU A 65 16.32 -15.64 -8.47
N ALA A 66 17.06 -14.93 -7.61
CA ALA A 66 17.12 -13.46 -7.64
C ALA A 66 18.35 -12.97 -8.40
N LYS A 67 18.16 -12.15 -9.43
CA LYS A 67 19.23 -11.59 -10.27
C LYS A 67 18.96 -10.12 -10.60
N SER A 68 20.01 -9.32 -10.70
CA SER A 68 19.94 -7.87 -10.87
C SER A 68 20.75 -7.40 -12.06
N ASN A 69 20.19 -6.50 -12.88
CA ASN A 69 20.88 -5.94 -14.05
C ASN A 69 22.07 -5.03 -13.69
N ARG A 70 22.22 -4.65 -12.41
CA ARG A 70 23.37 -3.88 -11.89
C ARG A 70 24.41 -4.72 -11.15
N GLU A 71 24.24 -6.04 -11.08
CA GLU A 71 25.20 -6.93 -10.43
C GLU A 71 25.89 -7.81 -11.49
N GLY A 72 27.22 -7.79 -11.53
CA GLY A 72 28.03 -8.48 -12.55
C GLY A 72 28.08 -10.01 -12.42
N SER A 73 27.02 -10.65 -11.92
CA SER A 73 26.99 -12.10 -11.75
C SER A 73 26.70 -12.82 -13.06
N ALA A 74 27.35 -13.98 -13.27
CA ALA A 74 27.00 -14.89 -14.34
C ALA A 74 25.50 -15.25 -14.20
N THR A 75 24.75 -14.90 -15.24
CA THR A 75 23.30 -15.03 -15.30
C THR A 75 22.98 -15.94 -16.48
N SER A 76 21.98 -16.81 -16.36
CA SER A 76 21.54 -17.64 -17.50
C SER A 76 21.09 -16.74 -18.65
N GLN A 77 21.21 -17.20 -19.90
CA GLN A 77 20.86 -16.38 -21.07
C GLN A 77 19.42 -15.81 -21.02
N PRO A 78 18.37 -16.58 -20.62
CA PRO A 78 17.01 -16.04 -20.55
C PRO A 78 16.86 -14.93 -19.49
N VAL A 79 17.44 -15.13 -18.30
CA VAL A 79 17.37 -14.16 -17.20
C VAL A 79 18.14 -12.88 -17.54
N ALA A 80 19.30 -13.01 -18.20
CA ALA A 80 20.09 -11.87 -18.65
C ALA A 80 19.32 -11.04 -19.68
N LYS A 81 18.77 -11.67 -20.72
CA LYS A 81 17.95 -11.02 -21.75
C LYS A 81 16.72 -10.33 -21.14
N PHE A 82 16.03 -11.00 -20.22
CA PHE A 82 14.88 -10.40 -19.52
C PHE A 82 15.28 -9.13 -18.76
N LEU A 83 16.45 -9.12 -18.12
CA LEU A 83 16.94 -7.98 -17.33
C LEU A 83 17.47 -6.82 -18.19
N GLU A 84 17.97 -7.10 -19.40
CA GLU A 84 18.48 -6.10 -20.35
C GLU A 84 17.41 -5.12 -20.83
N GLN A 85 16.12 -5.47 -20.74
CA GLN A 85 15.03 -4.57 -21.12
C GLN A 85 14.88 -3.36 -20.18
N PHE A 86 15.38 -3.45 -18.94
CA PHE A 86 15.16 -2.40 -17.95
C PHE A 86 16.32 -1.40 -17.96
N PRO A 87 16.10 -0.12 -18.34
CA PRO A 87 17.16 0.90 -18.36
C PRO A 87 17.55 1.40 -16.95
N PHE A 88 16.77 1.04 -15.92
CA PHE A 88 16.96 1.40 -14.51
C PHE A 88 17.35 0.17 -13.67
N PRO A 89 17.83 0.32 -12.44
CA PRO A 89 18.09 -0.81 -11.55
C PRO A 89 16.87 -1.71 -11.39
N ALA A 90 16.98 -2.97 -11.81
CA ALA A 90 15.92 -3.95 -11.74
C ALA A 90 16.46 -5.27 -11.19
N THR A 91 15.70 -5.89 -10.30
CA THR A 91 15.95 -7.23 -9.79
C THR A 91 14.78 -8.14 -10.14
N VAL A 92 15.04 -9.22 -10.87
CA VAL A 92 14.04 -10.26 -11.11
C VAL A 92 14.16 -11.33 -10.04
N HIS A 93 13.01 -11.82 -9.56
CA HIS A 93 12.85 -12.94 -8.66
C HIS A 93 12.13 -14.05 -9.43
N ASN A 94 12.89 -14.89 -10.13
CA ASN A 94 12.36 -15.96 -10.97
C ASN A 94 11.88 -17.12 -10.09
N CYS A 95 10.59 -17.44 -10.15
CA CYS A 95 9.92 -18.43 -9.31
C CYS A 95 8.69 -19.01 -10.04
N PRO A 96 8.19 -20.20 -9.66
CA PRO A 96 7.10 -20.87 -10.38
C PRO A 96 5.72 -20.26 -10.07
N THR A 97 5.47 -19.06 -10.58
CA THR A 97 4.18 -18.35 -10.52
C THR A 97 3.55 -18.24 -11.92
N LYS A 98 2.24 -18.02 -11.98
CA LYS A 98 1.50 -17.69 -13.22
C LYS A 98 1.30 -16.18 -13.42
N PHE A 99 1.81 -15.38 -12.49
CA PHE A 99 1.66 -13.93 -12.50
C PHE A 99 3.02 -13.25 -12.66
N VAL A 100 2.99 -12.02 -13.17
CA VAL A 100 4.12 -11.11 -13.13
C VAL A 100 3.75 -9.98 -12.20
N GLU A 101 4.49 -9.84 -11.10
CA GLU A 101 4.35 -8.73 -10.16
C GLU A 101 5.52 -7.76 -10.34
N LEU A 102 5.21 -6.53 -10.74
CA LEU A 102 6.15 -5.43 -10.79
C LEU A 102 5.99 -4.56 -9.55
N PHE A 103 7.09 -4.30 -8.87
CA PHE A 103 7.20 -3.33 -7.80
C PHE A 103 8.14 -2.20 -8.25
N LEU A 104 7.62 -0.99 -8.40
CA LEU A 104 8.40 0.21 -8.63
C LEU A 104 8.58 0.96 -7.32
N LEU A 105 9.83 1.11 -6.91
CA LEU A 105 10.24 1.78 -5.67
C LEU A 105 10.79 3.16 -5.97
N PHE A 106 10.22 4.18 -5.31
CA PHE A 106 10.62 5.57 -5.44
C PHE A 106 11.12 6.10 -4.10
N ASP A 107 12.31 6.72 -4.08
CA ASP A 107 12.86 7.36 -2.89
C ASP A 107 12.23 8.75 -2.71
N THR A 108 11.56 8.94 -1.58
CA THR A 108 10.91 10.19 -1.17
C THR A 108 11.68 10.91 -0.07
N SER A 109 12.92 10.53 0.21
CA SER A 109 13.78 11.14 1.22
C SER A 109 13.99 12.63 0.99
N ALA A 110 14.06 13.05 -0.27
CA ALA A 110 14.22 14.44 -0.67
C ALA A 110 12.93 15.27 -0.63
N LEU A 111 11.75 14.67 -0.40
CA LEU A 111 10.50 15.41 -0.33
C LEU A 111 10.51 16.39 0.85
N LYS A 112 10.29 17.66 0.54
CA LYS A 112 10.03 18.71 1.52
C LYS A 112 8.72 18.42 2.26
N ARG A 113 8.65 18.87 3.51
CA ARG A 113 7.51 18.62 4.40
C ARG A 113 6.18 19.08 3.78
N GLU A 114 6.20 20.25 3.13
CA GLU A 114 5.02 20.87 2.54
C GLU A 114 4.48 20.04 1.38
N LEU A 115 5.36 19.49 0.53
CA LEU A 115 4.97 18.60 -0.56
C LEU A 115 4.56 17.21 -0.04
N ARG A 116 5.23 16.71 0.99
CA ARG A 116 4.92 15.41 1.60
C ARG A 116 3.51 15.36 2.20
N ALA A 117 2.98 16.49 2.68
CA ALA A 117 1.59 16.58 3.15
C ALA A 117 0.54 16.31 2.05
N TRP A 118 0.91 16.39 0.77
CA TRP A 118 0.04 16.06 -0.36
C TRP A 118 0.13 14.60 -0.78
N LEU A 119 1.03 13.81 -0.18
CA LEU A 119 1.34 12.46 -0.65
C LEU A 119 0.13 11.51 -0.54
N ASN A 120 -0.68 11.61 0.53
CA ASN A 120 -1.89 10.79 0.70
C ASN A 120 -2.91 11.05 -0.41
N LEU A 121 -3.17 12.32 -0.72
CA LEU A 121 -4.03 12.71 -1.84
C LEU A 121 -3.44 12.29 -3.19
N TYR A 122 -2.13 12.43 -3.38
CA TYR A 122 -1.46 12.02 -4.61
C TYR A 122 -1.61 10.50 -4.86
N THR A 123 -1.42 9.67 -3.84
CA THR A 123 -1.59 8.21 -3.96
C THR A 123 -3.04 7.81 -4.25
N GLU A 124 -4.01 8.52 -3.70
CA GLU A 124 -5.44 8.32 -4.03
C GLU A 124 -5.72 8.68 -5.50
N LEU A 125 -5.15 9.80 -5.95
CA LEU A 125 -5.34 10.28 -7.32
C LEU A 125 -4.73 9.37 -8.38
N LEU A 126 -3.82 8.45 -8.04
CA LEU A 126 -3.27 7.51 -9.01
C LEU A 126 -4.34 6.64 -9.67
N PHE A 127 -5.39 6.29 -8.93
CA PHE A 127 -6.46 5.42 -9.41
C PHE A 127 -7.79 6.15 -9.64
N GLU A 128 -7.85 7.44 -9.28
CA GLU A 128 -9.06 8.28 -9.40
C GLU A 128 -8.92 9.40 -10.45
N SER A 129 -7.80 9.45 -11.19
CA SER A 129 -7.53 10.49 -12.19
C SER A 129 -7.80 10.05 -13.63
N PRO A 130 -8.20 10.99 -14.51
CA PRO A 130 -8.06 10.85 -15.96
C PRO A 130 -6.61 10.56 -16.35
N ALA A 131 -6.41 9.97 -17.53
CA ALA A 131 -5.07 9.70 -18.05
C ALA A 131 -5.02 9.84 -19.57
N MET A 132 -3.84 10.23 -20.07
CA MET A 132 -3.51 10.18 -21.48
C MET A 132 -3.19 8.73 -21.86
N ILE A 133 -4.03 8.12 -22.69
CA ILE A 133 -3.88 6.74 -23.16
C ILE A 133 -4.02 6.76 -24.68
N ASP A 134 -2.99 6.26 -25.37
CA ASP A 134 -2.94 6.19 -26.85
C ASP A 134 -3.18 7.55 -27.55
N GLY A 135 -2.73 8.64 -26.91
CA GLY A 135 -2.85 10.01 -27.44
C GLY A 135 -4.19 10.70 -27.16
N GLU A 136 -5.09 10.05 -26.43
CA GLU A 136 -6.39 10.60 -26.03
C GLU A 136 -6.49 10.69 -24.50
N VAL A 137 -7.08 11.77 -23.98
CA VAL A 137 -7.40 11.88 -22.56
C VAL A 137 -8.67 11.08 -22.27
N LYS A 138 -8.53 9.98 -21.53
CA LYS A 138 -9.65 9.15 -21.06
C LYS A 138 -10.10 9.60 -19.67
N SER A 139 -11.40 9.56 -19.43
CA SER A 139 -11.97 9.89 -18.11
C SER A 139 -11.52 8.89 -17.04
N ALA A 140 -11.60 9.29 -15.75
CA ALA A 140 -11.24 8.40 -14.64
C ALA A 140 -12.02 7.07 -14.67
N GLU A 141 -13.31 7.10 -15.02
CA GLU A 141 -14.13 5.89 -15.12
C GLU A 141 -13.69 4.97 -16.28
N GLU A 142 -13.25 5.55 -17.40
CA GLU A 142 -12.71 4.77 -18.52
C GLU A 142 -11.35 4.17 -18.18
N VAL A 143 -10.46 4.95 -17.55
CA VAL A 143 -9.17 4.45 -17.05
C VAL A 143 -9.39 3.30 -16.07
N ALA A 144 -10.36 3.43 -15.15
CA ALA A 144 -10.72 2.39 -14.19
C ALA A 144 -11.20 1.10 -14.84
N LYS A 145 -12.08 1.20 -15.84
CA LYS A 145 -12.52 0.04 -16.63
C LYS A 145 -11.34 -0.63 -17.36
N LEU A 146 -10.40 0.16 -17.88
CA LEU A 146 -9.25 -0.37 -18.61
C LEU A 146 -8.31 -1.13 -17.68
N TYR A 147 -7.90 -0.59 -16.53
CA TYR A 147 -7.00 -1.33 -15.65
C TYR A 147 -7.69 -2.53 -15.00
N THR A 148 -9.00 -2.46 -14.75
CA THR A 148 -9.77 -3.60 -14.19
C THR A 148 -9.81 -4.77 -15.18
N LYS A 149 -9.71 -4.47 -16.48
CA LYS A 149 -9.65 -5.48 -17.53
C LYS A 149 -8.21 -6.00 -17.72
N ASP A 150 -7.24 -5.11 -17.74
CA ASP A 150 -5.87 -5.40 -18.16
C ASP A 150 -4.98 -5.94 -17.02
N LEU A 151 -5.31 -5.63 -15.76
CA LEU A 151 -4.53 -5.97 -14.58
C LEU A 151 -5.25 -7.01 -13.71
N VAL A 152 -4.48 -7.90 -13.10
CA VAL A 152 -4.96 -8.82 -12.07
C VAL A 152 -5.11 -8.09 -10.74
N ASP A 153 -4.13 -7.25 -10.41
CA ASP A 153 -4.10 -6.48 -9.17
C ASP A 153 -3.20 -5.25 -9.32
N HIS A 154 -3.42 -4.24 -8.50
CA HIS A 154 -2.59 -3.03 -8.43
C HIS A 154 -2.74 -2.37 -7.07
N SER A 155 -1.66 -1.78 -6.57
CA SER A 155 -1.70 -1.01 -5.34
C SER A 155 -0.58 0.01 -5.29
N ILE A 156 -0.76 1.05 -4.47
CA ILE A 156 0.32 1.94 -4.09
C ILE A 156 0.44 1.99 -2.58
N GLY A 157 1.63 1.72 -2.08
CA GLY A 157 1.97 1.72 -0.66
C GLY A 157 2.94 2.83 -0.32
N VAL A 158 2.79 3.38 0.87
CA VAL A 158 3.81 4.21 1.51
C VAL A 158 4.68 3.32 2.40
N GLY A 159 5.99 3.47 2.26
CA GLY A 159 6.96 2.56 2.84
C GLY A 159 7.04 1.23 2.09
N ILE A 160 7.80 0.30 2.66
CA ILE A 160 7.95 -1.08 2.20
C ILE A 160 7.65 -1.98 3.40
N SER A 161 6.62 -2.82 3.29
CA SER A 161 6.16 -3.72 4.37
C SER A 161 5.92 -3.02 5.71
N SER A 162 5.28 -1.84 5.67
CA SER A 162 5.01 -1.00 6.85
C SER A 162 6.28 -0.51 7.58
N HIS A 163 7.41 -0.52 6.88
CA HIS A 163 8.69 0.02 7.33
C HIS A 163 9.28 0.93 6.24
N PHE A 164 10.44 1.53 6.49
CA PHE A 164 11.14 2.38 5.51
C PHE A 164 10.27 3.53 4.99
N GLU A 165 9.82 4.38 5.90
CA GLU A 165 8.87 5.49 5.71
C GLU A 165 9.29 6.61 4.74
N LYS A 166 10.33 6.40 3.94
CA LYS A 166 10.77 7.30 2.87
C LYS A 166 10.73 6.64 1.50
N PHE A 167 10.04 5.52 1.35
CA PHE A 167 9.73 4.95 0.04
C PHE A 167 8.25 5.11 -0.32
N LEU A 168 7.99 5.10 -1.62
CA LEU A 168 6.70 4.86 -2.23
C LEU A 168 6.84 3.62 -3.13
N GLN A 169 5.87 2.71 -3.05
CA GLN A 169 5.89 1.44 -3.77
C GLN A 169 4.63 1.32 -4.62
N LEU A 170 4.77 1.37 -5.95
CA LEU A 170 3.70 1.03 -6.88
C LEU A 170 3.83 -0.44 -7.26
N ARG A 171 2.79 -1.23 -6.99
CA ARG A 171 2.68 -2.65 -7.37
C ARG A 171 1.68 -2.79 -8.52
N ILE A 172 2.07 -3.54 -9.55
CA ILE A 172 1.22 -3.90 -10.69
C ILE A 172 1.34 -5.41 -10.90
N VAL A 173 0.21 -6.09 -11.03
CA VAL A 173 0.14 -7.54 -11.25
C VAL A 173 -0.61 -7.83 -12.53
N VAL A 174 -0.03 -8.69 -13.36
CA VAL A 174 -0.63 -9.17 -14.61
C VAL A 174 -0.51 -10.69 -14.71
N ASP A 175 -1.37 -11.29 -15.53
CA ASP A 175 -1.18 -12.67 -15.98
C ASP A 175 0.11 -12.76 -16.82
N ALA A 176 0.93 -13.79 -16.61
CA ALA A 176 2.24 -13.89 -17.24
C ALA A 176 2.16 -14.10 -18.76
N GLU A 177 1.22 -14.92 -19.23
CA GLU A 177 1.13 -15.31 -20.64
C GLU A 177 0.40 -14.26 -21.48
N THR A 178 -0.69 -13.70 -20.94
CA THR A 178 -1.61 -12.83 -21.69
C THR A 178 -1.48 -11.35 -21.33
N GLY A 179 -1.04 -11.05 -20.10
CA GLY A 179 -1.05 -9.71 -19.53
C GLY A 179 0.29 -8.98 -19.55
N TYR A 180 1.42 -9.67 -19.73
CA TYR A 180 2.76 -9.07 -19.62
C TYR A 180 2.97 -7.83 -20.49
N GLN A 181 2.45 -7.83 -21.71
CA GLN A 181 2.49 -6.69 -22.64
C GLN A 181 1.87 -5.39 -22.08
N ASN A 182 1.00 -5.49 -21.07
CA ASN A 182 0.35 -4.34 -20.44
C ASN A 182 1.19 -3.75 -19.29
N LEU A 183 2.24 -4.43 -18.83
CA LEU A 183 2.98 -4.09 -17.63
C LEU A 183 3.64 -2.71 -17.72
N ALA A 184 4.44 -2.49 -18.77
CA ALA A 184 5.11 -1.21 -19.00
C ALA A 184 4.12 -0.09 -19.33
N LYS A 185 3.06 -0.39 -20.09
CA LYS A 185 1.97 0.54 -20.40
C LYS A 185 1.33 1.09 -19.12
N TRP A 186 0.93 0.22 -18.18
CA TRP A 186 0.31 0.68 -16.93
C TRP A 186 1.30 1.35 -15.98
N ALA A 187 2.56 0.92 -15.97
CA ALA A 187 3.62 1.64 -15.26
C ALA A 187 3.76 3.07 -15.77
N GLN A 188 3.72 3.29 -17.09
CA GLN A 188 3.75 4.62 -17.69
C GLN A 188 2.51 5.44 -17.33
N ILE A 189 1.31 4.85 -17.47
CA ILE A 189 0.04 5.52 -17.20
C ILE A 189 -0.03 6.01 -15.75
N PHE A 190 0.23 5.13 -14.77
CA PHE A 190 0.13 5.48 -13.34
C PHE A 190 1.23 6.42 -12.84
N THR A 191 2.32 6.58 -13.59
CA THR A 191 3.41 7.48 -13.19
C THR A 191 3.35 8.81 -13.92
N THR A 192 3.39 8.79 -15.25
CA THR A 192 3.57 9.99 -16.08
C THR A 192 2.34 10.33 -16.91
N GLY A 193 1.46 9.35 -17.16
CA GLY A 193 0.29 9.51 -18.02
C GLY A 193 -0.93 10.14 -17.35
N LEU A 194 -0.96 10.25 -16.02
CA LEU A 194 -2.08 10.86 -15.30
C LEU A 194 -2.24 12.34 -15.62
N VAL A 195 -3.48 12.77 -15.75
CA VAL A 195 -3.88 14.16 -15.96
C VAL A 195 -4.70 14.61 -14.76
N PHE A 196 -4.12 15.47 -13.92
CA PHE A 196 -4.81 15.97 -12.74
C PHE A 196 -5.93 16.94 -13.12
N ASP A 197 -7.16 16.57 -12.77
CA ASP A 197 -8.36 17.40 -12.91
C ASP A 197 -8.79 17.96 -11.55
N VAL A 198 -9.03 19.26 -11.47
CA VAL A 198 -9.31 19.92 -10.19
C VAL A 198 -10.61 19.44 -9.53
N LYS A 199 -11.60 18.97 -10.31
CA LYS A 199 -12.84 18.43 -9.74
C LYS A 199 -12.57 17.08 -9.08
N ARG A 200 -11.75 16.22 -9.70
CA ARG A 200 -11.30 14.95 -9.11
C ARG A 200 -10.46 15.18 -7.86
N VAL A 201 -9.51 16.11 -7.91
CA VAL A 201 -8.70 16.49 -6.75
C VAL A 201 -9.58 16.90 -5.58
N LYS A 202 -10.58 17.76 -5.82
CA LYS A 202 -11.53 18.19 -4.80
C LYS A 202 -12.37 17.05 -4.24
N GLN A 203 -12.84 16.14 -5.09
CA GLN A 203 -13.64 14.99 -4.69
C GLN A 203 -12.82 14.02 -3.82
N SER A 204 -11.62 13.65 -4.26
CA SER A 204 -10.70 12.79 -3.50
C SER A 204 -10.31 13.43 -2.17
N ALA A 205 -10.02 14.74 -2.14
CA ALA A 205 -9.73 15.44 -0.89
C ALA A 205 -10.92 15.41 0.08
N LYS A 206 -12.16 15.61 -0.39
CA LYS A 206 -13.35 15.48 0.48
C LYS A 206 -13.56 14.07 1.01
N LYS A 207 -13.34 13.05 0.17
CA LYS A 207 -13.40 11.63 0.55
C LYS A 207 -12.40 11.35 1.67
N LEU A 208 -11.12 11.68 1.47
CA LEU A 208 -10.05 11.46 2.44
C LEU A 208 -10.26 12.24 3.75
N ALA A 209 -10.84 13.44 3.69
CA ALA A 209 -11.23 14.18 4.90
C ALA A 209 -12.31 13.44 5.72
N SER A 210 -13.33 12.89 5.04
CA SER A 210 -14.39 12.11 5.70
C SER A 210 -13.84 10.82 6.32
N GLU A 211 -12.96 10.11 5.60
CA GLU A 211 -12.32 8.90 6.13
C GLU A 211 -11.48 9.20 7.38
N ALA A 212 -10.69 10.28 7.36
CA ALA A 212 -9.93 10.70 8.53
C ALA A 212 -10.84 11.04 9.72
N ALA A 213 -12.00 11.67 9.47
CA ALA A 213 -12.99 11.96 10.50
C ALA A 213 -13.58 10.69 11.16
N GLU A 214 -13.76 9.63 10.37
CA GLU A 214 -14.21 8.33 10.85
C GLU A 214 -13.12 7.60 11.62
N ARG A 215 -11.89 7.55 11.09
CA ARG A 215 -10.76 6.87 11.75
C ARG A 215 -10.39 7.51 13.10
N LYS A 216 -10.59 8.81 13.28
CA LYS A 216 -10.47 9.49 14.60
C LYS A 216 -11.47 9.01 15.66
N ARG A 217 -12.52 8.29 15.28
CA ARG A 217 -13.48 7.67 16.21
C ARG A 217 -13.09 6.25 16.60
N ASP A 218 -12.12 5.66 15.92
CA ASP A 218 -11.58 4.35 16.25
C ASP A 218 -10.41 4.49 17.22
N GLY A 219 -10.58 3.94 18.43
CA GLY A 219 -9.57 4.07 19.49
C GLY A 219 -8.24 3.37 19.16
N CYS A 220 -8.28 2.30 18.37
CA CYS A 220 -7.08 1.55 17.96
C CYS A 220 -6.26 2.36 16.95
N SER A 221 -6.90 2.89 15.91
CA SER A 221 -6.31 3.79 14.91
C SER A 221 -5.67 5.02 15.56
N VAL A 222 -6.38 5.68 16.49
CA VAL A 222 -5.86 6.86 17.20
C VAL A 222 -4.65 6.51 18.05
N ALA A 223 -4.68 5.40 18.79
CA ALA A 223 -3.55 4.95 19.60
C ALA A 223 -2.32 4.58 18.75
N SER A 224 -2.53 3.87 17.65
CA SER A 224 -1.48 3.50 16.68
C SER A 224 -0.86 4.75 16.04
N THR A 225 -1.69 5.71 15.63
CA THR A 225 -1.26 6.98 15.03
C THR A 225 -0.45 7.83 16.02
N ALA A 226 -0.89 7.90 17.29
CA ALA A 226 -0.16 8.59 18.34
C ALA A 226 1.23 7.96 18.57
N LEU A 227 1.32 6.62 18.59
CA LEU A 227 2.59 5.92 18.69
C LEU A 227 3.51 6.23 17.49
N CYS A 228 2.99 6.14 16.26
CA CYS A 228 3.75 6.47 15.05
C CYS A 228 4.28 7.92 15.09
N THR A 229 3.46 8.85 15.55
CA THR A 229 3.83 10.28 15.70
C THR A 229 4.97 10.49 16.69
N MET A 230 5.03 9.68 17.75
CA MET A 230 6.10 9.74 18.76
C MET A 230 7.41 9.07 18.31
N VAL A 231 7.32 8.04 17.47
CA VAL A 231 8.47 7.21 17.07
C VAL A 231 9.13 7.71 15.77
N TYR A 232 8.33 8.12 14.78
CA TYR A 232 8.86 8.54 13.49
C TYR A 232 9.36 9.98 13.49
N GLN A 233 10.37 10.24 12.66
CA GLN A 233 10.80 11.61 12.36
C GLN A 233 9.67 12.38 11.69
N GLN A 234 9.55 13.69 11.96
CA GLN A 234 8.43 14.50 11.47
C GLN A 234 8.32 14.56 9.92
N ASN A 235 9.43 14.41 9.19
CA ASN A 235 9.44 14.43 7.72
C ASN A 235 9.58 13.00 7.16
N THR A 236 8.70 12.11 7.57
CA THR A 236 8.52 10.77 6.99
C THR A 236 7.12 10.62 6.45
N ASN A 237 6.91 9.65 5.56
CA ASN A 237 5.63 9.44 4.91
C ASN A 237 4.59 8.94 5.94
N GLY A 238 4.92 7.95 6.76
CA GLY A 238 4.03 7.49 7.84
C GLY A 238 3.64 8.58 8.84
N HIS A 239 4.54 9.53 9.15
CA HIS A 239 4.18 10.68 9.99
C HIS A 239 3.21 11.64 9.28
N MET A 240 3.35 11.83 7.97
CA MET A 240 2.43 12.68 7.20
C MET A 240 1.11 12.00 6.87
N TYR A 241 1.03 10.68 6.98
CA TYR A 241 -0.20 9.90 6.89
C TYR A 241 -0.97 9.86 8.23
N ASP A 242 -0.57 10.69 9.21
CA ASP A 242 -1.25 10.84 10.49
C ASP A 242 -2.71 11.30 10.30
N GLU A 243 -3.63 10.38 10.57
CA GLU A 243 -5.08 10.53 10.44
C GLU A 243 -5.65 11.68 11.28
N ILE A 244 -4.95 12.08 12.35
CA ILE A 244 -5.34 13.19 13.23
C ILE A 244 -5.21 14.54 12.50
N VAL A 245 -4.20 14.68 11.63
CA VAL A 245 -3.95 15.91 10.87
C VAL A 245 -4.51 15.89 9.45
N LEU A 246 -4.66 14.70 8.85
CA LEU A 246 -5.11 14.54 7.46
C LEU A 246 -6.48 15.16 7.19
N GLU A 247 -7.43 15.10 8.13
CA GLU A 247 -8.76 15.72 7.93
C GLU A 247 -8.62 17.21 7.56
N LYS A 248 -7.90 17.97 8.39
CA LYS A 248 -7.74 19.43 8.18
C LYS A 248 -6.94 19.75 6.93
N VAL A 249 -5.94 18.92 6.61
CA VAL A 249 -5.12 19.06 5.40
C VAL A 249 -6.00 18.88 4.17
N HIS A 250 -6.77 17.80 4.09
CA HIS A 250 -7.61 17.52 2.93
C HIS A 250 -8.80 18.48 2.81
N GLU A 251 -9.40 18.90 3.93
CA GLU A 251 -10.41 19.98 3.91
C GLU A 251 -9.83 21.29 3.35
N LYS A 252 -8.60 21.64 3.72
CA LYS A 252 -7.93 22.83 3.20
C LYS A 252 -7.71 22.69 1.69
N ILE A 253 -7.18 21.56 1.23
CA ILE A 253 -6.97 21.31 -0.20
C ILE A 253 -8.30 21.39 -0.98
N ALA A 254 -9.38 20.81 -0.44
CA ALA A 254 -10.71 20.87 -1.06
C ALA A 254 -11.24 22.31 -1.21
N ARG A 255 -10.94 23.21 -0.26
CA ARG A 255 -11.25 24.66 -0.36
C ARG A 255 -10.32 25.38 -1.35
N GLU A 256 -9.06 25.00 -1.41
CA GLU A 256 -8.09 25.55 -2.37
C GLU A 256 -8.42 25.16 -3.82
N CYS A 257 -9.07 24.02 -4.04
CA CYS A 257 -9.58 23.65 -5.36
C CYS A 257 -10.64 24.64 -5.90
N GLU A 258 -11.35 25.36 -5.03
CA GLU A 258 -12.33 26.38 -5.43
C GLU A 258 -11.67 27.76 -5.61
N SER A 259 -10.75 28.12 -4.71
CA SER A 259 -10.18 29.46 -4.65
C SER A 259 -8.88 29.63 -5.45
N ARG A 260 -8.07 28.58 -5.58
CA ARG A 260 -6.73 28.60 -6.19
C ARG A 260 -6.46 27.33 -7.03
N PRO A 261 -7.36 26.97 -7.98
CA PRO A 261 -7.30 25.68 -8.70
C PRO A 261 -5.97 25.44 -9.43
N ASN A 262 -5.40 26.45 -10.08
CA ASN A 262 -4.15 26.30 -10.83
C ASN A 262 -2.96 26.01 -9.91
N GLU A 263 -2.96 26.55 -8.68
CA GLU A 263 -1.88 26.30 -7.73
C GLU A 263 -1.94 24.89 -7.15
N VAL A 264 -3.15 24.36 -6.95
CA VAL A 264 -3.37 22.97 -6.55
C VAL A 264 -2.78 22.02 -7.59
N LEU A 265 -3.13 22.22 -8.87
CA LEU A 265 -2.61 21.39 -9.96
C LEU A 265 -1.08 21.52 -10.07
N ARG A 266 -0.54 22.74 -10.00
CA ARG A 266 0.91 22.96 -9.99
C ARG A 266 1.61 22.23 -8.84
N THR A 267 1.02 22.24 -7.64
CA THR A 267 1.60 21.55 -6.47
C THR A 267 1.63 20.03 -6.66
N LEU A 268 0.60 19.45 -7.28
CA LEU A 268 0.58 18.02 -7.61
C LEU A 268 1.62 17.66 -8.68
N GLU A 269 1.84 18.52 -9.68
CA GLU A 269 2.90 18.33 -10.68
C GLU A 269 4.31 18.47 -10.07
N GLU A 270 4.50 19.44 -9.17
CA GLU A 270 5.75 19.61 -8.42
C GLU A 270 6.04 18.38 -7.54
N LEU A 271 5.01 17.82 -6.89
CA LEU A 271 5.13 16.59 -6.12
C LEU A 271 5.48 15.40 -7.02
N ARG A 272 4.76 15.19 -8.13
CA ARG A 272 5.04 14.13 -9.12
C ARG A 272 6.50 14.17 -9.56
N SER A 273 6.95 15.35 -9.99
CA SER A 273 8.33 15.59 -10.44
C SER A 273 9.34 15.29 -9.33
N SER A 274 9.04 15.70 -8.09
CA SER A 274 9.92 15.46 -6.94
C SER A 274 10.03 13.99 -6.55
N ILE A 275 8.95 13.21 -6.66
CA ILE A 275 8.95 11.76 -6.39
C ILE A 275 9.86 11.04 -7.40
N PHE A 276 9.78 11.41 -8.68
CA PHE A 276 10.53 10.72 -9.74
C PHE A 276 11.95 11.28 -9.98
N ALA A 277 12.32 12.38 -9.32
CA ALA A 277 13.61 13.05 -9.50
C ALA A 277 14.83 12.19 -9.14
N HIS A 278 14.66 11.13 -8.33
CA HIS A 278 15.74 10.23 -7.91
C HIS A 278 15.69 8.87 -8.61
N GLY A 279 14.93 8.78 -9.71
CA GLY A 279 14.77 7.56 -10.48
C GLY A 279 13.90 6.52 -9.79
N VAL A 280 14.06 5.28 -10.22
CA VAL A 280 13.26 4.14 -9.76
C VAL A 280 14.13 2.90 -9.61
N ASN A 281 13.82 2.07 -8.62
CA ASN A 281 14.30 0.70 -8.53
C ASN A 281 13.13 -0.25 -8.71
N ALA A 282 13.29 -1.28 -9.54
CA ALA A 282 12.25 -2.26 -9.78
C ALA A 282 12.59 -3.63 -9.17
N HIS A 283 11.57 -4.28 -8.63
CA HIS A 283 11.57 -5.72 -8.41
C HIS A 283 10.50 -6.36 -9.27
N VAL A 284 10.83 -7.46 -9.93
CA VAL A 284 9.89 -8.21 -10.77
C VAL A 284 9.84 -9.64 -10.28
N LEU A 285 8.70 -10.09 -9.77
CA LEU A 285 8.48 -11.48 -9.39
C LEU A 285 7.70 -12.16 -10.50
N CYS A 286 8.27 -13.20 -11.13
CA CYS A 286 7.66 -13.88 -12.25
C CYS A 286 8.22 -15.29 -12.46
N ASN A 287 7.58 -16.06 -13.35
CA ASN A 287 8.23 -17.14 -14.07
C ASN A 287 8.61 -16.63 -15.46
N ILE A 288 9.90 -16.47 -15.74
CA ILE A 288 10.37 -15.92 -17.03
C ILE A 288 9.98 -16.84 -18.21
N ASP A 289 9.90 -18.15 -17.98
CA ASP A 289 9.60 -19.11 -19.04
C ASP A 289 8.16 -19.00 -19.57
N LEU A 290 7.26 -18.30 -18.86
CA LEU A 290 5.89 -18.03 -19.30
C LEU A 290 5.75 -16.73 -20.10
N ILE A 291 6.81 -15.93 -20.17
CA ILE A 291 6.79 -14.62 -20.82
C ILE A 291 7.25 -14.77 -22.27
N ASP A 292 6.39 -14.41 -23.22
CA ASP A 292 6.74 -14.42 -24.63
C ASP A 292 7.82 -13.36 -24.93
N ASP A 293 8.94 -13.84 -25.46
CA ASP A 293 10.14 -13.08 -25.81
C ASP A 293 9.87 -11.83 -26.67
N LYS A 294 8.79 -11.82 -27.47
CA LYS A 294 8.44 -10.67 -28.31
C LYS A 294 8.00 -9.44 -27.51
N TYR A 295 7.61 -9.63 -26.25
CA TYR A 295 7.19 -8.56 -25.36
C TYR A 295 8.33 -8.02 -24.48
N VAL A 296 9.49 -8.68 -24.49
CA VAL A 296 10.70 -8.25 -23.78
C VAL A 296 11.42 -7.22 -24.66
N ASP A 297 11.08 -5.94 -24.51
CA ASP A 297 11.65 -4.84 -25.31
C ASP A 297 11.94 -3.61 -24.43
N ALA A 298 13.19 -3.15 -24.46
CA ALA A 298 13.64 -1.98 -23.71
C ALA A 298 12.87 -0.69 -24.08
N ARG A 299 12.39 -0.59 -25.32
CA ARG A 299 11.65 0.60 -25.81
C ARG A 299 10.34 0.84 -25.06
N GLN A 300 9.78 -0.19 -24.43
CA GLN A 300 8.58 -0.06 -23.62
C GLN A 300 8.84 0.79 -22.36
N TRP A 301 10.10 0.94 -21.94
CA TRP A 301 10.53 1.66 -20.75
C TRP A 301 11.14 3.05 -21.04
N ASP A 302 11.09 3.49 -22.29
CA ASP A 302 11.54 4.81 -22.77
C ASP A 302 11.04 5.99 -21.91
N PHE A 303 9.83 5.88 -21.35
CA PHE A 303 9.23 6.92 -20.53
C PHE A 303 10.01 7.17 -19.23
N VAL A 304 10.70 6.15 -18.70
CA VAL A 304 11.51 6.26 -17.49
C VAL A 304 12.74 7.12 -17.75
N GLU A 305 13.46 6.89 -18.84
CA GLU A 305 14.63 7.70 -19.20
C GLU A 305 14.26 9.15 -19.50
N LYS A 306 13.06 9.37 -20.05
CA LYS A 306 12.56 10.72 -20.39
C LYS A 306 12.08 11.50 -19.18
N SER A 307 11.51 10.83 -18.18
CA SER A 307 10.73 11.49 -17.12
C SER A 307 11.32 11.35 -15.73
N PHE A 308 12.17 10.36 -15.48
CA PHE A 308 12.71 10.08 -14.16
C PHE A 308 14.18 10.48 -14.08
N GLY A 309 14.66 10.80 -12.87
CA GLY A 309 16.08 11.00 -12.62
C GLY A 309 16.88 9.70 -12.70
N LYS A 310 18.20 9.83 -12.60
CA LYS A 310 19.08 8.66 -12.51
C LYS A 310 18.97 8.04 -11.12
N ALA A 311 18.71 6.73 -11.07
CA ALA A 311 18.78 5.95 -9.84
C ALA A 311 20.03 5.07 -9.83
N GLU A 312 20.74 5.07 -8.71
CA GLU A 312 21.61 3.96 -8.33
C GLU A 312 20.76 2.83 -7.74
N LYS A 313 21.28 1.60 -7.74
CA LYS A 313 20.61 0.49 -7.09
C LYS A 313 20.45 0.82 -5.61
N PHE A 314 19.24 0.76 -5.07
CA PHE A 314 19.01 0.99 -3.64
C PHE A 314 19.72 -0.10 -2.85
N THR A 315 20.74 0.28 -2.07
CA THR A 315 21.44 -0.62 -1.17
C THR A 315 20.66 -0.73 0.13
N VAL A 316 19.79 -1.74 0.22
CA VAL A 316 19.20 -2.16 1.49
C VAL A 316 19.85 -3.49 1.86
N HIS A 317 20.27 -3.65 3.12
CA HIS A 317 20.94 -4.89 3.53
C HIS A 317 20.07 -6.12 3.20
N PRO A 318 20.62 -7.19 2.59
CA PRO A 318 19.85 -8.28 1.95
C PRO A 318 18.81 -8.99 2.84
N PHE A 319 19.06 -9.05 4.15
CA PHE A 319 18.15 -9.68 5.11
C PHE A 319 16.82 -8.94 5.28
N SER A 320 16.72 -7.68 4.88
CA SER A 320 15.50 -6.88 5.06
C SER A 320 14.48 -7.08 3.95
N ILE A 321 14.90 -7.37 2.71
CA ILE A 321 13.99 -7.36 1.54
C ILE A 321 13.42 -8.75 1.23
N LEU A 322 14.25 -9.81 1.29
CA LEU A 322 13.82 -11.16 0.88
C LEU A 322 12.81 -11.77 1.86
N ILE A 323 12.96 -11.49 3.16
CA ILE A 323 12.00 -11.89 4.19
C ILE A 323 10.66 -11.13 4.01
N MET A 324 10.65 -9.93 3.42
CA MET A 324 9.45 -9.11 3.33
C MET A 324 8.51 -9.51 2.18
N TYR A 325 9.04 -9.81 0.99
CA TYR A 325 8.22 -10.19 -0.16
C TYR A 325 7.63 -11.60 -0.06
N LEU A 326 8.31 -12.52 0.65
CA LEU A 326 7.83 -13.90 0.83
C LEU A 326 6.65 -14.02 1.81
N TYR A 327 6.42 -13.03 2.68
CA TYR A 327 5.28 -13.02 3.62
C TYR A 327 4.01 -12.37 3.06
N GLN A 328 4.06 -11.80 1.84
CA GLN A 328 2.92 -11.14 1.21
C GLN A 328 2.23 -11.98 0.13
N VAL A 329 2.79 -13.14 -0.25
CA VAL A 329 2.09 -14.09 -1.11
C VAL A 329 1.07 -14.83 -0.23
N PRO A 330 -0.25 -14.66 -0.43
CA PRO A 330 -1.22 -15.52 0.23
C PRO A 330 -0.91 -16.95 -0.19
N ALA A 331 -0.71 -17.84 0.78
CA ALA A 331 -0.73 -19.26 0.50
C ALA A 331 -2.12 -19.60 -0.04
N PHE A 332 -2.23 -19.72 -1.37
CA PHE A 332 -3.39 -20.30 -2.04
C PHE A 332 -3.19 -21.80 -2.21
#